data_AF-A0A142XPL4-F1
#
_entry.id   AF-A0A142XPL4-F1
#
_cell.length_a   1.000
_cell.length_b   1.000
_cell.length_c   1.000
_cell.angle_alpha   90.00
_cell.angle_beta   90.00
_cell.angle_gamma   90.00
#
_symmetry.space_group_name_H-M   'P 1'
#
loop_
_entity.id
_entity.type
_entity.pdbx_description
1 polymer ?
#
loop_
_entity_poly.entity_id
_entity_poly.type
_entity_poly.pdbx_seq_one_letter_code
_entity_poly.pdbx_strand_id
1 'polypeptide(L)'
;MTTGVARARDRTVLFLTTPALWPCWPFLPVVRRTSGREELGVVFDARSVCGRTGFSACVFLTNVFALPPTIDEFFLLSRQACDSADELFDGGWQVDRLSTHPRRLQT
;
A
#
# COMPACT_ATOMS: atom_id res chain seq x y z
N MET A 1 23.41 -7.88 10.48
CA MET A 1 22.06 -7.85 11.09
C MET A 1 21.30 -6.71 10.45
N THR A 2 20.55 -6.95 9.37
CA THR A 2 19.70 -5.92 8.77
C THR A 2 18.58 -5.59 9.76
N THR A 3 18.48 -4.32 10.13
CA THR A 3 17.44 -3.84 11.05
C THR A 3 16.05 -4.13 10.46
N GLY A 4 15.03 -4.28 11.31
CA GLY A 4 13.67 -4.55 10.85
C GLY A 4 13.13 -3.51 9.86
N VAL A 5 13.64 -2.26 9.94
CA VAL A 5 13.33 -1.15 9.03
C VAL A 5 13.89 -1.40 7.62
N ALA A 6 15.16 -1.80 7.50
CA ALA A 6 15.77 -2.10 6.21
C ALA A 6 14.99 -3.20 5.46
N ARG A 7 14.61 -4.27 6.18
CA ARG A 7 13.80 -5.34 5.59
C ARG A 7 12.38 -4.89 5.19
N ALA A 8 11.78 -3.96 5.94
CA ALA A 8 10.48 -3.41 5.59
C ALA A 8 10.55 -2.53 4.34
N ARG A 9 11.65 -1.77 4.18
CA ARG A 9 11.94 -0.97 2.99
C ARG A 9 12.10 -1.85 1.76
N ASP A 10 13.03 -2.81 1.79
CA ASP A 10 13.32 -3.70 0.67
C ASP A 10 12.06 -4.43 0.19
N ARG A 11 11.24 -4.90 1.14
CA ARG A 11 9.96 -5.53 0.81
C ARG A 11 8.98 -4.55 0.17
N THR A 12 8.82 -3.35 0.74
CA THR A 12 7.88 -2.36 0.20
C THR A 12 8.27 -2.00 -1.24
N VAL A 13 9.56 -1.76 -1.48
CA VAL A 13 10.09 -1.50 -2.83
C VAL A 13 9.85 -2.70 -3.75
N LEU A 14 10.17 -3.92 -3.33
CA LEU A 14 9.98 -5.14 -4.13
C LEU A 14 8.55 -5.31 -4.63
N PHE A 15 7.57 -5.15 -3.74
CA PHE A 15 6.17 -5.29 -4.12
C PHE A 15 5.74 -4.14 -5.04
N LEU A 16 6.11 -2.89 -4.76
CA LEU A 16 5.74 -1.75 -5.60
C LEU A 16 6.30 -1.84 -7.03
N THR A 17 7.50 -2.40 -7.20
CA THR A 17 8.11 -2.58 -8.51
C THR A 17 7.68 -3.87 -9.21
N THR A 18 7.00 -4.78 -8.50
CA THR A 18 6.61 -6.09 -9.04
C THR A 18 5.14 -6.42 -8.77
N PRO A 19 4.18 -5.86 -9.55
CA PRO A 19 2.74 -6.12 -9.40
C PRO A 19 2.33 -7.60 -9.41
N ALA A 20 3.08 -8.44 -10.10
CA ALA A 20 2.85 -9.89 -10.14
C ALA A 20 2.97 -10.58 -8.75
N LEU A 21 3.57 -9.90 -7.76
CA LEU A 21 3.69 -10.41 -6.39
C LEU A 21 2.53 -10.01 -5.49
N TRP A 22 1.59 -9.19 -5.96
CA TRP A 22 0.54 -8.62 -5.10
C TRP A 22 -0.48 -9.68 -4.67
N PRO A 23 -0.72 -9.86 -3.36
CA PRO A 23 -1.59 -10.92 -2.86
C PRO A 23 -3.08 -10.68 -3.17
N CYS A 24 -3.49 -9.42 -3.35
CA CYS A 24 -4.86 -9.06 -3.70
C CYS A 24 -4.89 -8.16 -4.94
N TRP A 25 -4.16 -8.56 -5.98
CA TRP A 25 -4.20 -7.89 -7.29
C TRP A 25 -5.67 -7.66 -7.71
N PRO A 26 -6.04 -6.45 -8.15
CA PRO A 26 -5.16 -5.35 -8.59
C PRO A 26 -4.76 -4.33 -7.52
N PHE A 27 -4.90 -4.65 -6.23
CA PHE A 27 -4.60 -3.75 -5.12
C PHE A 27 -3.42 -4.25 -4.28
N LEU A 28 -2.56 -3.32 -3.83
CA LEU A 28 -1.50 -3.57 -2.85
C LEU A 28 -1.80 -2.78 -1.56
N PRO A 29 -2.23 -3.46 -0.49
CA PRO A 29 -2.51 -2.81 0.79
C PRO A 29 -1.22 -2.29 1.42
N VAL A 30 -1.27 -1.03 1.81
CA VAL A 30 -0.19 -0.35 2.53
C VAL A 30 -0.74 0.27 3.81
N VAL A 31 0.13 0.35 4.80
CA VAL A 31 -0.18 0.89 6.12
C VAL A 31 0.88 1.92 6.49
N ARG A 32 0.43 3.06 7.02
CA ARG A 32 1.30 4.05 7.65
C ARG A 32 0.98 4.10 9.13
N ARG A 33 2.00 3.83 9.95
CA ARG A 33 1.86 3.82 11.41
C ARG A 33 2.45 5.11 11.97
N THR A 34 1.59 5.95 12.53
CA THR A 34 1.97 7.17 13.25
C THR A 34 1.73 6.95 14.75
N SER A 35 2.27 7.84 15.59
CA SER A 35 2.21 7.78 17.06
C SER A 35 0.76 7.79 17.58
N GLY A 36 0.10 6.63 17.58
CA GLY A 36 -1.27 6.44 18.04
C GLY A 36 -2.33 6.24 16.96
N ARG A 37 -1.98 6.23 15.66
CA ARG A 37 -2.94 5.97 14.57
C ARG A 37 -2.34 5.11 13.46
N GLU A 38 -3.15 4.18 12.96
CA GLU A 38 -2.86 3.45 11.73
C GLU A 38 -3.69 4.06 10.61
N GLU A 39 -3.01 4.49 9.55
CA GLU A 39 -3.63 4.94 8.31
C GLU A 39 -3.55 3.80 7.29
N LEU A 40 -4.68 3.54 6.61
CA LEU A 40 -4.80 2.50 5.61
C LEU A 40 -4.79 3.12 4.21
N GLY A 41 -4.15 2.43 3.29
CA GLY A 41 -4.19 2.80 1.89
C GLY A 41 -3.99 1.61 0.97
N VAL A 42 -4.23 1.84 -0.31
CA VAL A 42 -3.94 0.87 -1.38
C VAL A 42 -3.18 1.55 -2.50
N VAL A 43 -2.19 0.84 -3.06
CA VAL A 43 -1.66 1.14 -4.39
C VAL A 43 -2.42 0.30 -5.39
N PHE A 44 -2.72 0.87 -6.56
CA PHE A 44 -3.54 0.23 -7.59
C PHE A 44 -2.75 0.10 -8.89
N ASP A 45 -2.80 -1.08 -9.51
CA ASP A 45 -2.12 -1.37 -10.77
C ASP A 45 -2.90 -0.79 -11.96
N ALA A 46 -2.97 0.54 -12.02
CA ALA A 46 -3.70 1.27 -13.04
C ALA A 46 -3.16 0.99 -14.46
N ARG A 47 -1.88 0.65 -14.57
CA ARG A 47 -1.24 0.33 -15.85
C ARG A 47 -1.81 -0.96 -16.43
N SER A 48 -1.84 -2.04 -15.65
CA SER A 48 -2.33 -3.33 -16.13
C SER A 48 -3.86 -3.38 -16.22
N VAL A 49 -4.58 -2.70 -15.32
CA VAL A 49 -6.05 -2.74 -15.31
C VAL A 49 -6.69 -1.81 -16.34
N CYS A 50 -6.19 -0.57 -16.48
CA CYS A 50 -6.85 0.44 -17.31
C CYS A 50 -5.90 1.27 -18.18
N GLY A 51 -4.64 0.85 -18.34
CA GLY A 51 -3.67 1.50 -19.22
C GLY A 51 -3.22 2.89 -18.77
N ARG A 52 -3.54 3.32 -17.54
CA ARG A 52 -3.19 4.65 -17.03
C ARG A 52 -1.80 4.67 -16.40
N THR A 53 -1.04 5.73 -16.65
CA THR A 53 0.28 5.99 -16.07
C THR A 53 0.20 7.03 -14.96
N GLY A 54 1.28 7.20 -14.18
CA GLY A 54 1.34 8.18 -13.09
C GLY A 54 0.77 7.70 -11.74
N PHE A 55 0.50 6.39 -11.59
CA PHE A 55 -0.09 5.80 -10.38
C PHE A 55 0.80 4.75 -9.69
N SER A 56 2.02 4.52 -10.17
CA SER A 56 2.91 3.43 -9.69
C SER A 56 3.31 3.55 -8.21
N ALA A 57 3.37 4.77 -7.66
CA ALA A 57 3.58 5.04 -6.24
C ALA A 57 2.49 5.97 -5.67
N CYS A 58 1.24 5.79 -6.12
CA CYS A 58 0.10 6.55 -5.63
C CYS A 58 -0.71 5.73 -4.63
N VAL A 59 -0.83 6.23 -3.39
CA VAL A 59 -1.60 5.61 -2.32
C VAL A 59 -2.99 6.23 -2.29
N PHE A 60 -4.02 5.44 -2.55
CA PHE A 60 -5.42 5.82 -2.31
C PHE A 60 -5.77 5.54 -0.85
N LEU A 61 -6.25 6.56 -0.13
CA LEU A 61 -6.55 6.47 1.30
C LEU A 61 -7.89 5.77 1.50
N THR A 62 -7.85 4.45 1.65
CA THR A 62 -9.02 3.61 1.87
C THR A 62 -8.64 2.29 2.52
N ASN A 63 -9.65 1.58 3.01
CA ASN A 63 -9.53 0.20 3.41
C ASN A 63 -9.79 -0.71 2.20
N VAL A 64 -8.94 -1.72 1.97
CA VAL A 64 -9.13 -2.69 0.88
C VAL A 64 -10.48 -3.43 0.97
N PHE A 65 -11.07 -3.54 2.16
CA PHE A 65 -12.40 -4.13 2.37
C PHE A 65 -13.56 -3.16 2.14
N ALA A 66 -13.28 -1.88 1.86
CA ALA A 66 -14.26 -0.81 1.64
C ALA A 66 -13.99 -0.07 0.32
N LEU A 67 -13.54 -0.80 -0.71
CA LEU A 67 -13.31 -0.25 -2.03
C LEU A 67 -14.63 0.13 -2.70
N PRO A 68 -14.71 1.26 -3.42
CA PRO A 68 -15.85 1.60 -4.26
C PRO A 68 -16.10 0.51 -5.32
N PRO A 69 -17.36 0.30 -5.74
CA PRO A 69 -17.71 -0.73 -6.71
C PRO A 69 -17.22 -0.43 -8.13
N THR A 70 -16.85 0.82 -8.43
CA THR A 70 -16.40 1.23 -9.78
C THR A 70 -15.02 1.87 -9.77
N ILE A 71 -14.33 1.75 -10.92
CA ILE A 71 -13.00 2.36 -11.13
C ILE A 71 -13.07 3.89 -11.12
N ASP A 72 -14.14 4.47 -11.66
CA ASP A 72 -14.31 5.93 -11.68
C ASP A 72 -14.46 6.48 -10.26
N GLU A 73 -15.28 5.84 -9.41
CA GLU A 73 -15.39 6.21 -7.99
C GLU A 73 -14.09 5.97 -7.23
N PHE A 74 -13.35 4.91 -7.56
CA PHE A 74 -12.04 4.66 -6.97
C PHE A 74 -11.05 5.80 -7.24
N PHE A 75 -11.04 6.35 -8.46
CA PHE A 75 -10.16 7.48 -8.80
C PHE A 75 -10.57 8.81 -8.14
N LEU A 76 -11.79 8.91 -7.58
CA LEU A 76 -12.24 10.07 -6.80
C LEU A 76 -11.78 10.03 -5.33
N LEU A 77 -11.26 8.89 -4.86
CA LEU A 77 -10.76 8.77 -3.49
C LEU A 77 -9.60 9.75 -3.23
N SER A 78 -9.51 10.24 -2.00
CA SER A 78 -8.33 10.98 -1.55
C SER A 78 -7.08 10.14 -1.76
N ARG A 79 -6.05 10.73 -2.34
CA ARG A 79 -4.81 10.02 -2.69
C ARG A 79 -3.58 10.84 -2.35
N GLN A 80 -2.51 10.15 -2.00
CA GLN A 80 -1.17 10.69 -1.86
C GLN A 80 -0.33 10.20 -3.04
N ALA A 81 0.17 11.12 -3.85
CA ALA A 81 1.14 10.79 -4.90
C ALA A 81 2.55 10.86 -4.31
N CYS A 82 3.36 9.87 -4.62
CA CYS A 82 4.80 9.86 -4.42
C CYS A 82 5.47 9.63 -5.78
N ASP A 83 6.67 10.18 -5.96
CA ASP A 83 7.46 10.05 -7.18
C ASP A 83 8.15 8.68 -7.26
N SER A 84 8.34 8.01 -6.12
CA SER A 84 9.02 6.71 -6.07
C SER A 84 8.54 5.79 -4.95
N ALA A 85 8.89 4.51 -5.05
CA ALA A 85 8.66 3.53 -3.99
C ALA A 85 9.45 3.86 -2.70
N ASP A 86 10.63 4.46 -2.85
CA ASP A 86 11.45 4.91 -1.74
C ASP A 86 10.80 6.08 -1.01
N GLU A 87 10.32 7.08 -1.73
CA GLU A 87 9.60 8.22 -1.15
C GLU A 87 8.31 7.78 -0.45
N LEU A 88 7.59 6.81 -1.02
CA LEU A 88 6.42 6.21 -0.36
C LEU A 88 6.81 5.60 0.99
N PHE A 89 7.93 4.88 1.05
CA PHE A 89 8.44 4.29 2.29
C PHE A 89 8.90 5.36 3.29
N ASP A 90 9.62 6.38 2.84
CA ASP A 90 10.06 7.50 3.67
C ASP A 90 8.87 8.31 4.22
N GLY A 91 7.77 8.37 3.46
CA GLY A 91 6.46 8.86 3.88
C GLY A 91 5.75 7.97 4.91
N GLY A 92 6.38 6.87 5.33
CA GLY A 92 5.93 5.95 6.37
C GLY A 92 5.00 4.83 5.89
N TRP A 93 4.69 4.78 4.59
CA TRP A 93 3.85 3.73 4.02
C TRP A 93 4.66 2.44 3.84
N GLN A 94 4.11 1.33 4.30
CA GLN A 94 4.74 0.03 4.19
C GLN A 94 3.72 -0.99 3.72
N VAL A 95 4.14 -1.97 2.92
CA VAL A 95 3.27 -3.09 2.58
C VAL A 95 2.80 -3.78 3.85
N ASP A 96 1.49 -3.96 3.99
CA ASP A 96 0.93 -4.56 5.17
C ASP A 96 1.47 -5.99 5.35
N ARG A 97 1.83 -6.31 6.59
CA ARG A 97 2.05 -7.71 6.93
C ARG A 97 0.68 -8.29 7.19
N LEU A 98 0.19 -9.14 6.30
CA LEU A 98 -0.68 -10.23 6.69
C LEU A 98 0.10 -11.06 7.74
N SER A 99 -0.01 -10.62 8.99
CA SER A 99 0.74 -11.20 10.10
C SER A 99 0.06 -12.52 10.39
N THR A 100 0.72 -13.63 10.12
CA THR A 100 0.34 -14.99 10.55
C THR A 100 0.46 -15.16 12.07
N HIS A 101 0.24 -14.11 12.86
CA HIS A 101 0.12 -14.17 14.31
C HIS A 101 -1.14 -13.42 14.74
N PRO A 102 -2.08 -14.10 15.43
CA PRO A 102 -3.24 -13.43 15.99
C PRO A 102 -2.76 -12.35 16.96
N ARG A 103 -3.16 -11.10 16.72
CA ARG A 103 -3.03 -10.04 17.72
C ARG A 103 -3.72 -10.55 18.98
N ARG A 104 -2.97 -10.82 20.05
CA ARG A 104 -3.57 -10.99 21.38
C ARG A 104 -4.20 -9.65 21.72
N LEU A 105 -5.53 -9.59 21.61
CA LEU A 105 -6.32 -8.58 22.29
C LEU A 105 -6.12 -8.84 23.79
N GLN A 106 -5.31 -8.01 24.43
CA GLN A 106 -5.31 -7.92 25.89
C GLN A 106 -6.41 -6.94 26.26
N THR A 107 -7.52 -7.49 26.76
CA THR A 107 -8.50 -6.82 27.63
C THR A 107 -7.92 -6.59 29.01
#